data_AF-A0A135VDU5-F1
#
_entry.id   AF-A0A135VDU5-F1
#
_cell.length_a   1.000
_cell.length_b   1.000
_cell.length_c   1.000
_cell.angle_alpha   90.00
_cell.angle_beta   90.00
_cell.angle_gamma   90.00
#
_symmetry.space_group_name_H-M   'P 1'
#
loop_
_entity.id
_entity.type
_entity.pdbx_description
1 polymer ?
#
loop_
_entity_poly.entity_id
_entity_poly.type
_entity_poly.pdbx_seq_one_letter_code
_entity_poly.pdbx_strand_id
1 'polypeptide(L)'
;MRKRDSEKSDNPETIKKSLDEIVQKLDQDAEASRSWGSSVTSNKEEWEKLKKKIHDRQIALKQLVTDKKAGIIGVDEFNAKYQKLQDELTELEFVVYNMRLGTKVQ
;
A
#
# COMPACT_ATOMS: atom_id res chain seq x y z
N MET A 1 32.02 -2.64 -36.16
CA MET A 1 33.00 -2.32 -35.10
C MET A 1 32.39 -1.31 -34.14
N ARG A 2 32.60 -1.53 -32.83
CA ARG A 2 32.13 -0.74 -31.69
C ARG A 2 32.79 0.65 -31.60
N LYS A 3 32.09 1.60 -30.94
CA LYS A 3 32.45 2.36 -29.73
C LYS A 3 31.32 3.39 -29.48
N ARG A 4 30.33 3.14 -28.61
CA ARG A 4 30.29 3.49 -27.17
C ARG A 4 31.34 4.51 -26.76
N ASP A 5 30.88 5.73 -26.48
CA ASP A 5 31.29 6.57 -25.35
C ASP A 5 30.13 7.56 -25.09
N SER A 6 29.28 7.24 -24.12
CA SER A 6 28.36 8.21 -23.51
C SER A 6 29.06 8.67 -22.24
N GLU A 7 29.64 9.87 -22.31
CA GLU A 7 30.25 10.57 -21.19
C GLU A 7 29.22 10.72 -20.07
N LYS A 8 29.29 9.83 -19.06
CA LYS A 8 28.72 10.09 -17.75
C LYS A 8 29.49 11.26 -17.17
N SER A 9 28.84 12.40 -17.12
CA SER A 9 29.33 13.60 -16.47
C SER A 9 29.42 13.32 -14.96
N ASP A 10 30.58 12.85 -14.49
CA ASP A 10 30.96 12.72 -13.08
C ASP A 10 31.24 14.11 -12.47
N ASN A 11 30.25 15.01 -12.53
CA ASN A 11 30.38 16.29 -11.87
C ASN A 11 30.13 16.09 -10.36
N PRO A 12 31.07 16.44 -9.48
CA PRO A 12 30.94 16.20 -8.04
C PRO A 12 29.72 16.93 -7.44
N GLU A 13 29.28 18.02 -8.05
CA GLU A 13 28.06 18.75 -7.66
C GLU A 13 26.77 17.97 -8.00
N THR A 14 26.73 17.26 -9.13
CA THR A 14 25.58 16.41 -9.50
C THR A 14 25.51 15.16 -8.62
N ILE A 15 26.64 14.63 -8.18
CA ILE A 15 26.72 13.52 -7.24
C ILE A 15 26.24 13.97 -5.85
N LYS A 16 26.70 15.14 -5.37
CA LYS A 16 26.23 15.72 -4.09
C LYS A 16 24.73 15.98 -4.09
N LYS A 17 24.20 16.58 -5.16
CA LYS A 17 22.75 16.83 -5.28
C LYS A 17 21.94 15.52 -5.28
N SER A 18 22.43 14.50 -5.98
CA SER A 18 21.77 13.19 -5.99
C SER A 18 21.82 12.49 -4.61
N LEU A 19 22.91 12.66 -3.87
CA LEU A 19 23.05 12.15 -2.50
C LEU A 19 22.12 12.91 -1.55
N ASP A 20 22.04 14.23 -1.63
CA ASP A 20 21.14 15.05 -0.82
C ASP A 20 19.68 14.70 -1.09
N GLU A 21 19.30 14.47 -2.35
CA GLU A 21 17.95 14.00 -2.72
C GLU A 21 17.64 12.60 -2.15
N ILE A 22 18.63 11.70 -2.12
CA ILE A 22 18.47 10.36 -1.51
C ILE A 22 18.36 10.46 0.01
N VAL A 23 19.19 11.28 0.65
CA VAL A 23 19.14 11.54 2.10
C VAL A 23 17.80 12.16 2.48
N GLN A 24 17.33 13.13 1.72
CA GLN A 24 16.03 13.77 1.95
C GLN A 24 14.85 12.79 1.82
N LYS A 25 14.90 11.86 0.85
CA LYS A 25 13.89 10.79 0.72
C LYS A 25 13.93 9.81 1.89
N LEU A 26 15.12 9.44 2.35
CA LEU A 26 15.29 8.54 3.49
C LEU A 26 14.82 9.18 4.80
N ASP A 27 15.08 10.48 4.98
CA ASP A 27 14.60 11.24 6.14
C ASP A 27 13.08 11.41 6.12
N GLN A 28 12.48 11.64 4.94
CA GLN A 28 11.02 11.63 4.78
C GLN A 28 10.39 10.27 5.14
N ASP A 29 11.00 9.17 4.71
CA ASP A 29 10.55 7.82 5.06
C ASP A 29 10.70 7.53 6.56
N ALA A 30 11.76 8.05 7.20
CA ALA A 30 12.00 7.91 8.64
C ALA A 30 11.02 8.74 9.48
N GLU A 31 10.73 9.97 9.09
CA GLU A 31 9.71 10.82 9.73
C GLU A 31 8.30 10.26 9.54
N ALA A 32 7.96 9.80 8.33
CA ALA A 32 6.70 9.12 8.06
C ALA A 32 6.55 7.84 8.89
N SER A 33 7.62 7.05 9.05
CA SER A 33 7.62 5.84 9.88
C SER A 33 7.46 6.12 11.37
N ARG A 34 8.07 7.20 11.88
CA ARG A 34 7.90 7.65 13.27
C ARG A 34 6.49 8.20 13.53
N SER A 35 5.97 9.01 12.60
CA SER A 35 4.59 9.51 12.62
C SER A 35 3.58 8.37 12.59
N TRP A 36 3.81 7.35 11.76
CA TRP A 36 3.00 6.13 11.71
C TRP A 36 3.02 5.35 13.03
N GLY A 37 4.19 5.12 13.61
CA GLY A 37 4.32 4.43 14.90
C GLY A 37 3.53 5.13 16.01
N SER A 38 3.55 6.47 16.02
CA SER A 38 2.77 7.28 16.97
C SER A 38 1.28 7.26 16.67
N SER A 39 0.87 7.39 15.40
CA SER A 39 -0.54 7.38 14.98
C SER A 39 -1.20 6.02 15.25
N VAL A 40 -0.47 4.92 15.01
CA VAL A 40 -0.94 3.54 15.30
C VAL A 40 -1.03 3.27 16.80
N THR A 41 -0.11 3.80 17.62
CA THR A 41 -0.19 3.63 19.08
C THR A 41 -1.29 4.50 19.70
N SER A 42 -1.52 5.72 19.18
CA SER A 42 -2.60 6.59 19.61
C SER A 42 -3.98 6.09 19.16
N ASN A 43 -4.09 5.42 18.01
CA ASN A 43 -5.35 4.88 17.45
C ASN A 43 -5.39 3.35 17.45
N LYS A 44 -4.76 2.71 18.45
CA LYS A 44 -4.57 1.25 18.49
C LYS A 44 -5.86 0.46 18.33
N GLU A 45 -6.96 0.90 18.93
CA GLU A 45 -8.26 0.23 18.79
C GLU A 45 -8.82 0.31 17.36
N GLU A 46 -8.73 1.48 16.73
CA GLU A 46 -9.18 1.65 15.34
C GLU A 46 -8.31 0.83 14.39
N TRP A 47 -7.02 0.75 14.67
CA TRP A 47 -6.09 -0.10 13.94
C TRP A 47 -6.42 -1.59 14.04
N GLU A 48 -6.69 -2.09 15.25
CA GLU A 48 -7.11 -3.49 15.42
C GLU A 48 -8.47 -3.77 14.76
N LYS A 49 -9.41 -2.83 14.82
CA LYS A 49 -10.69 -2.92 14.09
C LYS A 49 -10.46 -2.96 12.58
N LEU A 50 -9.55 -2.15 12.06
CA LEU A 50 -9.21 -2.10 10.63
C LEU A 50 -8.56 -3.39 10.16
N LYS A 51 -7.57 -3.92 10.90
CA LYS A 51 -6.98 -5.23 10.63
C LYS A 51 -8.02 -6.33 10.59
N LYS A 52 -8.92 -6.35 11.58
CA LYS A 52 -9.99 -7.35 11.64
C LYS A 52 -10.89 -7.29 10.41
N LYS A 53 -11.31 -6.07 10.00
CA LYS A 53 -12.10 -5.89 8.77
C LYS A 53 -11.38 -6.40 7.53
N ILE A 54 -10.10 -6.04 7.36
CA ILE A 54 -9.28 -6.51 6.22
C ILE A 54 -9.21 -8.04 6.22
N HIS A 55 -8.94 -8.64 7.38
CA HIS A 55 -8.85 -10.09 7.52
C HIS A 55 -10.18 -10.78 7.17
N ASP A 56 -11.30 -10.27 7.69
CA ASP A 56 -12.63 -10.81 7.41
C ASP A 56 -12.96 -10.73 5.91
N ARG A 57 -12.56 -9.65 5.21
CA ARG A 57 -12.72 -9.51 3.76
C ARG A 57 -11.84 -10.48 2.97
N GLN A 58 -10.61 -10.69 3.39
CA GLN A 58 -9.73 -11.68 2.79
C GLN A 58 -10.26 -13.11 2.96
N ILE A 59 -10.85 -13.43 4.11
CA ILE A 59 -11.54 -14.72 4.33
C ILE A 59 -12.73 -14.84 3.38
N ALA A 60 -13.59 -13.82 3.31
CA ALA A 60 -14.74 -13.81 2.41
C ALA A 60 -14.34 -14.00 0.94
N LEU A 61 -13.24 -13.38 0.51
CA LEU A 61 -12.70 -13.54 -0.85
C LEU A 61 -12.21 -14.97 -1.10
N LYS A 62 -11.50 -15.57 -0.14
CA LYS A 62 -11.06 -16.98 -0.22
C LYS A 62 -12.25 -17.93 -0.29
N GLN A 63 -13.29 -17.66 0.50
CA GLN A 63 -14.52 -18.45 0.48
C GLN A 63 -15.22 -18.33 -0.88
N LEU A 64 -15.36 -17.11 -1.40
CA LEU A 64 -15.97 -16.86 -2.70
C LEU A 64 -15.27 -17.62 -3.84
N VAL A 65 -13.94 -17.64 -3.84
CA VAL A 65 -13.14 -18.43 -4.82
C VAL A 65 -13.36 -19.93 -4.62
N THR A 66 -13.45 -20.40 -3.38
CA THR A 66 -13.73 -21.81 -3.07
C THR A 66 -15.11 -22.21 -3.56
N ASP A 67 -16.14 -21.41 -3.28
CA ASP A 67 -17.52 -21.64 -3.70
C ASP A 67 -17.64 -21.67 -5.23
N LYS A 68 -16.90 -20.77 -5.91
CA LYS A 68 -16.85 -20.76 -7.37
C LYS A 68 -16.19 -22.02 -7.93
N LYS A 69 -15.08 -22.47 -7.35
CA LYS A 69 -14.39 -23.70 -7.74
C LYS A 69 -15.23 -24.95 -7.50
N ALA A 70 -16.03 -24.95 -6.42
CA ALA A 70 -16.97 -26.01 -6.10
C ALA A 70 -18.23 -25.98 -6.98
N GLY A 71 -18.40 -24.95 -7.82
CA GLY A 71 -19.58 -24.79 -8.67
C GLY A 71 -20.85 -24.42 -7.90
N ILE A 72 -20.72 -23.99 -6.64
CA ILE A 72 -21.85 -23.59 -5.78
C ILE A 72 -22.47 -22.28 -6.30
N ILE A 73 -21.64 -21.40 -6.88
CA ILE A 73 -22.07 -20.10 -7.41
C ILE A 73 -21.74 -19.95 -8.90
N GLY A 74 -22.63 -19.23 -9.59
CA GLY A 74 -22.50 -18.89 -11.01
C GLY A 74 -21.34 -17.93 -11.30
N VAL A 75 -21.01 -17.73 -12.59
CA VAL A 75 -19.98 -16.75 -13.00
C VAL A 75 -20.42 -15.33 -12.67
N ASP A 76 -21.68 -14.99 -12.95
CA ASP A 76 -22.20 -13.64 -12.73
C ASP A 76 -22.27 -13.28 -11.24
N GLU A 77 -22.71 -14.24 -10.41
CA GLU A 77 -22.73 -14.07 -8.96
C GLU A 77 -21.32 -13.93 -8.38
N PHE A 78 -20.36 -14.72 -8.88
CA PHE A 78 -18.97 -14.58 -8.50
C PHE A 78 -18.42 -13.21 -8.85
N ASN A 79 -18.63 -12.73 -10.08
CA ASN A 79 -18.12 -11.44 -10.55
C ASN A 79 -18.68 -10.28 -9.72
N ALA A 80 -19.99 -10.27 -9.46
CA ALA A 80 -20.62 -9.23 -8.65
C ALA A 80 -20.08 -9.21 -7.20
N LYS A 81 -19.98 -10.38 -6.56
CA LYS A 81 -19.45 -10.48 -5.18
C LYS A 81 -17.96 -10.18 -5.12
N TYR A 82 -17.20 -10.57 -6.14
CA TYR A 82 -15.77 -10.34 -6.24
C TYR A 82 -15.46 -8.85 -6.36
N GLN A 83 -16.16 -8.14 -7.25
CA GLN A 83 -16.01 -6.71 -7.43
C GLN A 83 -16.30 -5.97 -6.12
N LYS A 84 -17.41 -6.28 -5.46
CA LYS A 84 -17.75 -5.69 -4.17
C LYS A 84 -16.67 -5.90 -3.11
N LEU A 85 -16.13 -7.13 -3.00
CA LEU A 85 -15.06 -7.43 -2.04
C LEU A 85 -13.75 -6.71 -2.38
N GLN A 86 -13.44 -6.52 -3.66
CA GLN A 86 -12.30 -5.72 -4.08
C GLN A 86 -12.47 -4.25 -3.71
N ASP A 87 -13.62 -3.65 -4.00
CA ASP A 87 -13.90 -2.26 -3.67
C ASP A 87 -13.76 -2.02 -2.16
N GLU A 88 -14.34 -2.91 -1.34
CA GLU A 88 -14.23 -2.85 0.12
C GLU A 88 -12.78 -3.02 0.61
N LEU A 89 -11.98 -3.88 -0.04
CA LEU A 89 -10.56 -4.02 0.31
C LEU A 89 -9.76 -2.77 -0.07
N THR A 90 -10.00 -2.19 -1.25
CA THR A 90 -9.35 -0.95 -1.70
C THR A 90 -9.68 0.23 -0.78
N GLU A 91 -10.93 0.36 -0.33
CA GLU A 91 -11.30 1.36 0.67
C GLU A 91 -10.53 1.17 1.98
N LEU A 92 -10.43 -0.07 2.48
CA LEU A 92 -9.69 -0.36 3.70
C LEU A 92 -8.19 -0.09 3.54
N GLU A 93 -7.61 -0.41 2.39
CA GLU A 93 -6.21 -0.09 2.05
C GLU A 93 -5.97 1.42 2.03
N PHE A 94 -6.91 2.20 1.49
CA PHE A 94 -6.83 3.65 1.50
C PHE A 94 -6.84 4.21 2.94
N VAL A 95 -7.67 3.64 3.82
CA VAL A 95 -7.69 4.00 5.24
C VAL A 95 -6.35 3.68 5.93
N VAL A 96 -5.75 2.50 5.65
CA VAL A 96 -4.42 2.14 6.15
C VAL A 96 -3.37 3.15 5.66
N TYR A 97 -3.42 3.49 4.37
CA TYR A 97 -2.48 4.42 3.75
C TYR A 97 -2.58 5.82 4.35
N ASN A 98 -3.79 6.32 4.58
CA ASN A 98 -4.01 7.62 5.24
C ASN A 98 -3.54 7.62 6.69
N MET A 99 -3.77 6.53 7.43
CA MET A 99 -3.19 6.37 8.78
C MET A 99 -1.65 6.37 8.76
N ARG A 100 -1.04 5.84 7.69
CA ARG A 100 0.42 5.82 7.48
C ARG A 100 1.00 7.18 7.15
N LEU A 101 0.31 7.98 6.34
CA LEU A 101 0.76 9.32 5.97
C LEU A 101 0.45 10.39 7.03
N GLY A 102 -0.36 10.07 8.05
CA GLY A 102 -0.82 11.06 9.04
C GLY A 102 -1.78 12.10 8.45
N THR A 103 -2.25 11.91 7.22
CA THR A 103 -3.22 12.77 6.56
C THR A 103 -4.61 12.40 7.05
N LYS A 104 -5.21 13.25 7.90
CA LYS A 104 -6.65 13.19 8.18
C LYS A 104 -7.39 13.44 6.87
N VAL A 105 -8.20 12.47 6.46
CA VAL A 105 -9.18 12.67 5.39
C VAL A 105 -10.18 13.71 5.91
N GLN A 106 -10.24 14.87 5.25
CA GLN A 106 -11.34 15.82 5.35
C GLN A 106 -12.39 15.49 4.31
#